data_AF-A0A7W9KE18-F1
#
_entry.id   AF-A0A7W9KE18-F1
#
_cell.length_a   1.000
_cell.length_b   1.000
_cell.length_c   1.000
_cell.angle_alpha   90.00
_cell.angle_beta   90.00
_cell.angle_gamma   90.00
#
_symmetry.space_group_name_H-M   'P 1'
#
loop_
_entity.id
_entity.type
_entity.pdbx_description
1 polymer ?
#
loop_
_entity_poly.entity_id
_entity_poly.type
_entity_poly.pdbx_seq_one_letter_code
_entity_poly.pdbx_strand_id
1 'polypeptide(L)'
;MSADFYVGFGPHPEPWSCTRGMLGWVLNTVAGHVQDPGLAATLRARADSGLQWFYFDSVERDQVPELVQVMIDVLIPAAEREYGDHPWFVPHTQELVDLVTEWQAEYRVELMEWGYEEALAMSRRQLAAGASMEEVLTRLRTKGFFEAECVLAVQSLTNSTLVEAREVVVHSQAWADRREHTEQLQAALEESLDMWAAESGSVEPESGRGER
;
A
#
# COMPACT_ATOMS: atom_id res chain seq x y z
N MET A 1 1.74 28.72 -13.43
CA MET A 1 0.93 29.03 -12.23
C MET A 1 1.15 27.89 -11.25
N SER A 2 1.54 28.21 -10.02
CA SER A 2 1.76 27.23 -8.95
C SER A 2 0.43 26.61 -8.50
N ALA A 3 0.53 25.42 -7.93
CA ALA A 3 -0.51 24.70 -7.23
C ALA A 3 0.11 23.88 -6.09
N ASP A 4 -0.68 23.45 -5.12
CA ASP A 4 -0.21 22.67 -3.97
C ASP A 4 -1.07 21.41 -3.76
N PHE A 5 -0.45 20.30 -3.40
CA PHE A 5 -1.13 19.11 -2.92
C PHE A 5 -0.82 18.96 -1.44
N TYR A 6 -1.84 18.91 -0.59
CA TYR A 6 -1.68 18.80 0.85
C TYR A 6 -1.93 17.36 1.30
N VAL A 7 -0.87 16.73 1.79
CA VAL A 7 -0.89 15.36 2.31
C VAL A 7 -1.29 15.38 3.78
N GLY A 8 -2.30 14.58 4.13
CA GLY A 8 -2.78 14.43 5.50
C GLY A 8 -3.94 15.35 5.90
N PHE A 9 -4.27 15.29 7.19
CA PHE A 9 -5.44 15.92 7.80
C PHE A 9 -5.05 16.95 8.87
N GLY A 10 -5.98 17.87 9.16
CA GLY A 10 -5.87 18.77 10.31
C GLY A 10 -5.27 20.14 9.97
N PRO A 11 -4.76 20.89 10.97
CA PRO A 11 -4.39 22.29 10.80
C PRO A 11 -3.09 22.50 10.03
N HIS A 12 -2.25 21.47 9.89
CA HIS A 12 -0.91 21.55 9.30
C HIS A 12 -0.61 20.37 8.36
N PRO A 13 -1.40 20.15 7.29
CA PRO A 13 -1.08 19.11 6.32
C PRO A 13 0.19 19.49 5.55
N GLU A 14 0.98 18.49 5.17
CA GLU A 14 2.26 18.70 4.52
C GLU A 14 2.06 19.10 3.05
N PRO A 15 2.58 20.27 2.61
CA PRO A 15 2.38 20.73 1.25
C PRO A 15 3.44 20.16 0.29
N TRP A 16 2.99 19.65 -0.85
CA TRP A 16 3.79 19.40 -2.03
C TRP A 16 3.46 20.43 -3.11
N SER A 17 4.39 21.35 -3.36
CA SER A 17 4.21 22.39 -4.38
C SER A 17 4.49 21.87 -5.78
N CYS A 18 3.63 22.21 -6.73
CA CYS A 18 3.74 21.77 -8.12
C CYS A 18 3.16 22.81 -9.09
N THR A 19 3.07 22.44 -10.37
CA THR A 19 2.32 23.24 -11.35
C THR A 19 0.87 22.77 -11.44
N ARG A 20 -0.06 23.64 -11.83
CA ARG A 20 -1.47 23.24 -12.07
C ARG A 20 -1.61 22.06 -13.04
N GLY A 21 -0.78 22.01 -14.08
CA GLY A 21 -0.80 20.91 -15.04
C GLY A 21 -0.40 19.58 -14.40
N MET A 22 0.61 19.61 -13.52
CA MET A 22 1.04 18.43 -12.78
C MET A 22 -0.01 17.99 -11.75
N LEU A 23 -0.62 18.93 -11.00
CA LEU A 23 -1.73 18.60 -10.10
C LEU A 23 -2.89 17.95 -10.86
N GLY A 24 -3.29 18.53 -12.00
CA GLY A 24 -4.35 17.97 -12.85
C GLY A 24 -3.99 16.59 -13.41
N TRP A 25 -2.72 16.36 -13.76
CA TRP A 25 -2.24 15.04 -14.17
C TRP A 25 -2.33 14.02 -13.02
N VAL A 26 -1.79 14.34 -11.83
CA VAL A 26 -1.84 13.46 -10.65
C VAL A 26 -3.28 13.03 -10.36
N LEU A 27 -4.21 13.99 -10.27
CA LEU A 27 -5.61 13.71 -9.96
C LEU A 27 -6.29 12.81 -11.01
N ASN A 28 -6.02 13.04 -12.30
CA ASN A 28 -6.59 12.21 -13.38
C ASN A 28 -5.99 10.80 -13.41
N THR A 29 -4.67 10.69 -13.19
CA THR A 29 -3.97 9.40 -13.12
C THR A 29 -4.52 8.55 -11.99
N VAL A 30 -4.64 9.12 -10.79
CA VAL A 30 -5.23 8.43 -9.62
C VAL A 30 -6.69 8.07 -9.88
N ALA A 31 -7.50 8.99 -10.40
CA ALA A 31 -8.91 8.74 -10.72
C ALA A 31 -9.12 7.59 -11.73
N GLY A 32 -8.11 7.28 -12.56
CA GLY A 32 -8.12 6.16 -13.50
C GLY A 32 -7.92 4.79 -12.85
N HIS A 33 -7.44 4.74 -11.61
CA HIS A 33 -7.02 3.50 -10.93
C HIS A 33 -7.79 3.21 -9.63
N VAL A 34 -8.43 4.21 -9.03
CA VAL A 34 -9.36 4.00 -7.92
C VAL A 34 -10.58 3.19 -8.38
N GLN A 35 -11.03 2.31 -7.49
CA GLN A 35 -12.20 1.44 -7.59
C GLN A 35 -13.47 2.13 -7.11
N ASP A 36 -13.39 3.00 -6.10
CA ASP A 36 -14.56 3.75 -5.64
C ASP A 36 -15.00 4.79 -6.70
N PRO A 37 -16.22 4.66 -7.26
CA PRO A 37 -16.67 5.56 -8.32
C PRO A 37 -16.93 6.99 -7.84
N GLY A 38 -17.25 7.16 -6.55
CA GLY A 38 -17.41 8.47 -5.92
C GLY A 38 -16.09 9.20 -5.78
N LEU A 39 -15.05 8.50 -5.30
CA LEU A 39 -13.67 9.00 -5.25
C LEU A 39 -13.19 9.38 -6.66
N ALA A 40 -13.38 8.50 -7.65
CA ALA A 40 -13.00 8.76 -9.03
C ALA A 40 -13.68 10.02 -9.60
N ALA A 41 -14.98 10.20 -9.34
CA ALA A 41 -15.73 11.36 -9.79
C ALA A 41 -15.24 12.65 -9.11
N THR A 42 -14.99 12.61 -7.80
CA THR A 42 -14.45 13.73 -7.03
C THR A 42 -13.09 14.17 -7.56
N LEU A 43 -12.16 13.24 -7.79
CA LEU A 43 -10.83 13.54 -8.31
C LEU A 43 -10.87 14.17 -9.71
N ARG A 44 -11.69 13.65 -10.62
CA ARG A 44 -11.87 14.23 -11.97
C ARG A 44 -12.48 15.62 -11.92
N ALA A 45 -13.54 15.81 -11.12
CA ALA A 45 -14.15 17.13 -10.96
C ALA A 45 -13.15 18.17 -10.42
N ARG A 46 -12.26 17.75 -9.51
CA ARG A 46 -11.17 18.60 -9.00
C ARG A 46 -10.13 18.90 -10.08
N ALA A 47 -9.72 17.92 -10.88
CA ALA A 47 -8.81 18.13 -12.00
C ALA A 47 -9.38 19.13 -13.03
N ASP A 48 -10.66 18.99 -13.38
CA ASP A 48 -11.34 19.84 -14.38
C ASP A 48 -11.58 21.27 -13.89
N SER A 49 -11.74 21.46 -12.59
CA SER A 49 -12.01 22.79 -12.00
C SER A 49 -10.84 23.78 -12.10
N GLY A 50 -9.64 23.31 -12.43
CA GLY A 50 -8.43 24.15 -12.52
C GLY A 50 -7.99 24.73 -11.17
N LEU A 51 -8.35 24.07 -10.07
CA LEU A 51 -8.00 24.47 -8.71
C LEU A 51 -6.47 24.61 -8.52
N GLN A 52 -6.10 25.47 -7.58
CA GLN A 52 -4.71 25.68 -7.18
C GLN A 52 -4.29 24.77 -6.03
N TRP A 53 -5.21 24.01 -5.44
CA TRP A 53 -4.92 23.15 -4.31
C TRP A 53 -5.79 21.89 -4.28
N PHE A 54 -5.27 20.84 -3.67
CA PHE A 54 -6.01 19.64 -3.29
C PHE A 54 -5.64 19.23 -1.86
N TYR A 55 -6.62 18.81 -1.07
CA TYR A 55 -6.45 18.35 0.31
C TYR A 55 -7.08 16.97 0.47
N PHE A 56 -6.56 16.13 1.37
CA PHE A 56 -7.27 14.90 1.75
C PHE A 56 -8.67 15.18 2.32
N ASP A 57 -8.89 16.33 2.96
CA ASP A 57 -10.22 16.82 3.37
C ASP A 57 -11.20 17.04 2.19
N SER A 58 -10.73 16.94 0.94
CA SER A 58 -11.58 17.03 -0.25
C SER A 58 -12.24 15.71 -0.65
N VAL A 59 -11.92 14.61 0.03
CA VAL A 59 -12.51 13.28 -0.16
C VAL A 59 -13.05 12.78 1.19
N GLU A 60 -13.92 11.76 1.16
CA GLU A 60 -14.43 11.17 2.39
C GLU A 60 -13.31 10.41 3.13
N ARG A 61 -13.37 10.33 4.46
CA ARG A 61 -12.29 9.75 5.26
C ARG A 61 -12.08 8.25 4.98
N ASP A 62 -13.15 7.52 4.71
CA ASP A 62 -13.13 6.11 4.35
C ASP A 62 -12.52 5.86 2.96
N GLN A 63 -12.41 6.89 2.12
CA GLN A 63 -11.78 6.83 0.79
C GLN A 63 -10.26 7.08 0.84
N VAL A 64 -9.73 7.64 1.92
CA VAL A 64 -8.31 8.00 2.01
C VAL A 64 -7.36 6.80 1.96
N PRO A 65 -7.63 5.65 2.62
CA PRO A 65 -6.77 4.48 2.47
C PRO A 65 -6.56 4.06 1.02
N GLU A 66 -7.64 4.05 0.23
CA GLU A 66 -7.59 3.73 -1.20
C GLU A 66 -6.83 4.80 -2.01
N LEU A 67 -7.12 6.08 -1.77
CA LEU A 67 -6.41 7.20 -2.40
C LEU A 67 -4.89 7.08 -2.20
N VAL A 68 -4.46 6.90 -0.96
CA VAL A 68 -3.06 6.77 -0.56
C VAL A 68 -2.41 5.57 -1.25
N GLN A 69 -3.06 4.41 -1.19
CA GLN A 69 -2.52 3.18 -1.80
C GLN A 69 -2.34 3.35 -3.32
N VAL A 70 -3.34 3.89 -4.01
CA VAL A 70 -3.26 4.15 -5.46
C VAL A 70 -2.15 5.15 -5.78
N MET A 71 -1.98 6.20 -4.98
CA MET A 71 -0.91 7.17 -5.20
C MET A 71 0.48 6.52 -5.11
N ILE A 72 0.71 5.68 -4.11
CA ILE A 72 1.98 4.97 -3.90
C ILE A 72 2.25 4.00 -5.06
N ASP A 73 1.24 3.19 -5.44
CA ASP A 73 1.43 2.11 -6.41
C ASP A 73 1.51 2.59 -7.87
N VAL A 74 0.83 3.70 -8.21
CA VAL A 74 0.57 4.07 -9.61
C VAL A 74 1.38 5.26 -10.10
N LEU A 75 1.66 6.25 -9.24
CA LEU A 75 2.17 7.53 -9.74
C LEU A 75 3.55 7.43 -10.38
N ILE A 76 4.49 6.68 -9.79
CA ILE A 76 5.84 6.53 -10.36
C ILE A 76 5.83 5.75 -11.67
N PRO A 77 5.22 4.54 -11.75
CA PRO A 77 5.13 3.83 -13.03
C PRO A 77 4.42 4.63 -14.13
N ALA A 78 3.41 5.43 -13.78
CA ALA A 78 2.73 6.30 -14.73
C ALA A 78 3.61 7.48 -15.19
N ALA A 79 4.34 8.12 -14.26
CA ALA A 79 5.26 9.22 -14.56
C ALA A 79 6.41 8.77 -15.47
N GLU A 80 7.01 7.62 -15.19
CA GLU A 80 8.08 7.06 -16.02
C GLU A 80 7.61 6.76 -17.44
N ARG A 81 6.40 6.20 -17.58
CA ARG A 81 5.81 5.86 -18.88
C ARG A 81 5.49 7.10 -19.73
N GLU A 82 4.94 8.15 -19.11
CA GLU A 82 4.42 9.32 -19.84
C GLU A 82 5.42 10.46 -19.95
N TYR A 83 6.36 10.56 -19.00
CA TYR A 83 7.29 11.68 -18.84
C TYR A 83 8.72 11.24 -18.54
N GLY A 84 9.12 10.01 -18.87
CA GLY A 84 10.47 9.49 -18.60
C GLY A 84 11.61 10.33 -19.20
N ASP A 85 11.37 11.00 -20.32
CA ASP A 85 12.35 11.91 -20.95
C ASP A 85 12.42 13.30 -20.28
N HIS A 86 11.54 13.58 -19.33
CA HIS A 86 11.41 14.90 -18.73
C HIS A 86 12.21 14.99 -17.41
N PRO A 87 13.29 15.79 -17.35
CA PRO A 87 14.34 15.65 -16.35
C PRO A 87 13.92 15.95 -14.91
N TRP A 88 12.78 16.60 -14.71
CA TRP A 88 12.27 16.93 -13.38
C TRP A 88 10.93 16.27 -13.03
N PHE A 89 10.21 15.67 -13.99
CA PHE A 89 8.84 15.22 -13.72
C PHE A 89 8.80 13.99 -12.81
N VAL A 90 9.60 12.98 -13.13
CA VAL A 90 9.68 11.75 -12.33
C VAL A 90 10.23 12.03 -10.92
N PRO A 91 11.38 12.73 -10.75
CA PRO A 91 11.87 13.07 -9.40
C PRO A 91 10.85 13.87 -8.58
N HIS A 92 10.18 14.86 -9.19
CA HIS A 92 9.19 15.68 -8.48
C HIS A 92 7.94 14.88 -8.10
N THR A 93 7.56 13.88 -8.90
CA THR A 93 6.48 12.94 -8.56
C THR A 93 6.91 11.99 -7.43
N GLN A 94 8.18 11.58 -7.41
CA GLN A 94 8.75 10.78 -6.31
C GLN A 94 8.65 11.52 -4.98
N GLU A 95 8.94 12.82 -4.94
CA GLU A 95 8.77 13.64 -3.72
C GLU A 95 7.33 13.55 -3.16
N LEU A 96 6.30 13.56 -4.01
CA LEU A 96 4.91 13.40 -3.57
C LEU A 96 4.66 11.99 -3.01
N VAL A 97 5.17 10.96 -3.67
CA VAL A 97 4.99 9.56 -3.23
C VAL A 97 5.71 9.32 -1.91
N ASP A 98 6.89 9.90 -1.72
CA ASP A 98 7.64 9.84 -0.47
C ASP A 98 6.85 10.49 0.67
N LEU A 99 6.33 11.71 0.47
CA LEU A 99 5.47 12.39 1.44
C LEU A 99 4.23 11.57 1.81
N VAL A 100 3.54 11.00 0.82
CA VAL A 100 2.36 10.14 1.05
C VAL A 100 2.73 8.85 1.81
N THR A 101 3.89 8.27 1.50
CA THR A 101 4.40 7.06 2.16
C THR A 101 4.79 7.33 3.62
N GLU A 102 5.48 8.44 3.87
CA GLU A 102 5.85 8.89 5.22
C GLU A 102 4.59 9.15 6.05
N TRP A 103 3.63 9.89 5.49
CA TRP A 103 2.34 10.13 6.13
C TRP A 103 1.58 8.84 6.42
N GLN A 104 1.51 7.90 5.46
CA GLN A 104 0.87 6.60 5.66
C GLN A 104 1.54 5.82 6.81
N ALA A 105 2.87 5.89 6.93
CA ALA A 105 3.61 5.22 7.98
C ALA A 105 3.31 5.82 9.37
N GLU A 106 3.23 7.14 9.48
CA GLU A 106 2.91 7.84 10.72
C GLU A 106 1.47 7.57 11.18
N TYR A 107 0.51 7.62 10.25
CA TYR A 107 -0.93 7.53 10.54
C TYR A 107 -1.52 6.15 10.26
N ARG A 108 -0.70 5.10 10.13
CA ARG A 108 -1.15 3.74 9.79
C ARG A 108 -2.28 3.25 10.70
N VAL A 109 -2.16 3.51 12.01
CA VAL A 109 -3.17 3.07 13.00
C VAL A 109 -4.50 3.80 12.82
N GLU A 110 -4.46 5.12 12.60
CA GLU A 110 -5.67 5.92 12.39
C GLU A 110 -6.33 5.61 11.04
N LEU A 111 -5.53 5.39 10.00
CA LEU A 111 -6.00 4.95 8.68
C LEU A 111 -6.70 3.59 8.75
N MET A 112 -6.20 2.67 9.57
CA MET A 112 -6.91 1.42 9.87
C MET A 112 -8.27 1.74 10.49
N GLU A 113 -8.33 2.57 11.54
CA GLU A 113 -9.60 2.88 12.21
C GLU A 113 -10.64 3.54 11.30
N TRP A 114 -10.23 4.40 10.35
CA TRP A 114 -11.14 5.19 9.52
C TRP A 114 -11.87 4.41 8.42
N GLY A 115 -11.50 3.15 8.17
CA GLY A 115 -12.21 2.28 7.22
C GLY A 115 -12.49 0.87 7.74
N TYR A 116 -11.83 0.44 8.82
CA TYR A 116 -11.86 -0.96 9.27
C TYR A 116 -13.24 -1.38 9.80
N GLU A 117 -13.90 -0.57 10.63
CA GLU A 117 -15.24 -0.93 11.14
C GLU A 117 -16.31 -0.97 10.06
N GLU A 118 -16.26 -0.02 9.10
CA GLU A 118 -17.17 -0.03 7.96
C GLU A 118 -16.90 -1.21 7.03
N ALA A 119 -15.63 -1.50 6.75
CA ALA A 119 -15.24 -2.68 5.99
C ALA A 119 -15.70 -3.96 6.68
N LEU A 120 -15.54 -4.09 8.00
CA LEU A 120 -16.08 -5.21 8.77
C LEU A 120 -17.61 -5.28 8.70
N ALA A 121 -18.31 -4.16 8.85
CA ALA A 121 -19.76 -4.12 8.74
C ALA A 121 -20.24 -4.56 7.36
N MET A 122 -19.57 -4.13 6.28
CA MET A 122 -19.83 -4.58 4.92
C MET A 122 -19.56 -6.08 4.74
N SER A 123 -18.41 -6.58 5.24
CA SER A 123 -18.04 -7.99 5.16
C SER A 123 -19.03 -8.88 5.92
N ARG A 124 -19.50 -8.46 7.11
CA ARG A 124 -20.58 -9.15 7.84
C ARG A 124 -21.84 -9.26 7.01
N ARG A 125 -22.26 -8.17 6.35
CA ARG A 125 -23.43 -8.17 5.46
C ARG A 125 -23.26 -9.11 4.27
N GLN A 126 -22.06 -9.19 3.69
CA GLN A 126 -21.76 -10.08 2.57
C GLN A 126 -21.81 -11.55 2.97
N LEU A 127 -21.17 -11.91 4.08
CA LEU A 127 -21.24 -13.26 4.63
C LEU A 127 -22.69 -13.66 4.95
N ALA A 128 -23.47 -12.76 5.54
CA ALA A 128 -24.90 -12.99 5.80
C ALA A 128 -25.73 -13.17 4.52
N ALA A 129 -25.30 -12.57 3.41
CA ALA A 129 -25.90 -12.75 2.08
C ALA A 129 -25.40 -14.01 1.35
N GLY A 130 -24.53 -14.81 1.98
CA GLY A 130 -24.01 -16.06 1.41
C GLY A 130 -22.72 -15.91 0.59
N ALA A 131 -22.06 -14.75 0.62
CA ALA A 131 -20.73 -14.61 0.04
C ALA A 131 -19.72 -15.52 0.76
N SER A 132 -18.76 -16.05 0.01
CA SER A 132 -17.65 -16.82 0.54
C SER A 132 -16.62 -15.93 1.25
N MET A 133 -15.82 -16.51 2.16
CA MET A 133 -14.71 -15.79 2.77
C MET A 133 -13.66 -15.33 1.75
N GLU A 134 -13.49 -16.09 0.66
CA GLU A 134 -12.57 -15.76 -0.43
C GLU A 134 -12.97 -14.45 -1.14
N GLU A 135 -14.27 -14.27 -1.42
CA GLU A 135 -14.79 -13.02 -2.00
C GLU A 135 -14.63 -11.82 -1.05
N VAL A 136 -14.80 -12.06 0.26
CA VAL A 136 -14.59 -11.03 1.29
C VAL A 136 -13.12 -10.62 1.34
N LEU A 137 -12.19 -11.59 1.38
CA LEU A 137 -10.75 -11.33 1.41
C LEU A 137 -10.27 -10.64 0.13
N THR A 138 -10.76 -11.06 -1.03
CA THR A 138 -10.48 -10.40 -2.31
C THR A 138 -10.88 -8.93 -2.24
N ARG A 139 -12.09 -8.63 -1.73
CA ARG A 139 -12.58 -7.27 -1.61
C ARG A 139 -11.81 -6.44 -0.58
N LEU A 140 -11.48 -7.00 0.58
CA LEU A 140 -10.64 -6.32 1.58
C LEU A 140 -9.28 -5.96 0.98
N ARG A 141 -8.63 -6.91 0.29
CA ARG A 141 -7.38 -6.64 -0.42
C ARG A 141 -7.54 -5.57 -1.50
N THR A 142 -8.61 -5.62 -2.30
CA THR A 142 -8.88 -4.58 -3.31
C THR A 142 -9.08 -3.20 -2.68
N LYS A 143 -9.59 -3.13 -1.45
CA LYS A 143 -9.69 -1.89 -0.66
C LYS A 143 -8.37 -1.45 -0.02
N GLY A 144 -7.26 -2.13 -0.31
CA GLY A 144 -5.94 -1.79 0.21
C GLY A 144 -5.62 -2.39 1.58
N PHE A 145 -6.46 -3.30 2.11
CA PHE A 145 -6.15 -3.95 3.38
C PHE A 145 -4.95 -4.88 3.21
N PHE A 146 -4.00 -4.78 4.14
CA PHE A 146 -2.83 -5.65 4.22
C PHE A 146 -3.20 -7.03 4.75
N GLU A 147 -2.31 -8.00 4.53
CA GLU A 147 -2.50 -9.39 5.00
C GLU A 147 -2.78 -9.45 6.51
N ALA A 148 -2.00 -8.73 7.32
CA ALA A 148 -2.18 -8.69 8.78
C ALA A 148 -3.56 -8.12 9.19
N GLU A 149 -4.05 -7.12 8.47
CA GLU A 149 -5.38 -6.53 8.72
C GLU A 149 -6.49 -7.49 8.31
N CYS A 150 -6.31 -8.21 7.21
CA CYS A 150 -7.21 -9.26 6.79
C CYS A 150 -7.26 -10.39 7.83
N VAL A 151 -6.15 -10.71 8.50
CA VAL A 151 -6.12 -11.70 9.59
C VAL A 151 -6.99 -11.22 10.77
N LEU A 152 -6.82 -9.97 11.21
CA LEU A 152 -7.65 -9.39 12.27
C LEU A 152 -9.12 -9.34 11.85
N ALA A 153 -9.38 -9.06 10.57
CA ALA A 153 -10.74 -9.01 10.04
C ALA A 153 -11.41 -10.39 10.06
N VAL A 154 -10.72 -11.43 9.58
CA VAL A 154 -11.22 -12.82 9.63
C VAL A 154 -11.48 -13.22 11.07
N GLN A 155 -10.55 -12.97 11.99
CA GLN A 155 -10.72 -13.26 13.41
C GLN A 155 -12.01 -12.60 13.96
N SER A 156 -12.23 -11.33 13.61
CA SER A 156 -13.39 -10.56 14.05
C SER A 156 -14.72 -11.02 13.43
N LEU A 157 -14.67 -11.57 12.21
CA LEU A 157 -15.85 -12.03 11.46
C LEU A 157 -16.28 -13.45 11.85
N THR A 158 -15.33 -14.32 12.18
CA THR A 158 -15.58 -15.75 12.44
C THR A 158 -15.50 -16.12 13.92
N ASN A 159 -14.99 -15.21 14.76
CA ASN A 159 -14.67 -15.47 16.16
C ASN A 159 -13.68 -16.65 16.35
N SER A 160 -12.78 -16.84 15.38
CA SER A 160 -11.71 -17.85 15.45
C SER A 160 -10.52 -17.35 16.27
N THR A 161 -9.56 -18.23 16.53
CA THR A 161 -8.25 -17.82 17.05
C THR A 161 -7.45 -17.06 15.98
N LEU A 162 -6.43 -16.31 16.42
CA LEU A 162 -5.52 -15.60 15.51
C LEU A 162 -4.78 -16.56 14.57
N VAL A 163 -4.43 -17.76 15.05
CA VAL A 163 -3.74 -18.79 14.26
C VAL A 163 -4.64 -19.30 13.13
N GLU A 164 -5.89 -19.67 13.46
CA GLU A 164 -6.88 -20.12 12.46
C GLU A 164 -7.18 -19.00 11.44
N ALA A 165 -7.34 -17.76 11.90
CA ALA A 165 -7.57 -16.62 11.01
C ALA A 165 -6.38 -16.40 10.07
N ARG A 166 -5.15 -16.54 10.57
CA ARG A 166 -3.94 -16.48 9.75
C ARG A 166 -3.92 -17.58 8.69
N GLU A 167 -4.22 -18.82 9.04
CA GLU A 167 -4.27 -19.92 8.08
C GLU A 167 -5.27 -19.65 6.95
N VAL A 168 -6.46 -19.14 7.28
CA VAL A 168 -7.47 -18.76 6.27
C VAL A 168 -6.93 -17.71 5.30
N VAL A 169 -6.28 -16.66 5.79
CA VAL A 169 -5.77 -15.58 4.93
C VAL A 169 -4.57 -16.02 4.11
N VAL A 170 -3.57 -16.65 4.73
CA VAL A 170 -2.35 -17.08 4.06
C VAL A 170 -2.67 -18.06 2.93
N HIS A 171 -3.63 -18.96 3.14
CA HIS A 171 -4.02 -19.96 2.15
C HIS A 171 -5.06 -19.49 1.12
N SER A 172 -5.61 -18.28 1.27
CA SER A 172 -6.53 -17.66 0.32
C SER A 172 -5.90 -17.42 -1.06
N GLN A 173 -6.68 -17.54 -2.13
CA GLN A 173 -6.23 -17.18 -3.48
C GLN A 173 -6.03 -15.66 -3.60
N ALA A 174 -6.79 -14.88 -2.82
CA ALA A 174 -6.63 -13.45 -2.67
C ALA A 174 -5.24 -13.03 -2.20
N TRP A 175 -4.35 -13.93 -1.76
CA TRP A 175 -2.96 -13.62 -1.38
C TRP A 175 -1.93 -14.59 -2.00
N ALA A 176 -2.31 -15.32 -3.04
CA ALA A 176 -1.45 -16.35 -3.65
C ALA A 176 -0.11 -15.79 -4.19
N ASP A 177 -0.14 -14.61 -4.79
CA ASP A 177 1.04 -13.92 -5.33
C ASP A 177 2.03 -13.50 -4.23
N ARG A 178 1.55 -13.02 -3.08
CA ARG A 178 2.41 -12.70 -1.94
C ARG A 178 3.01 -13.95 -1.32
N ARG A 179 2.24 -15.03 -1.24
CA ARG A 179 2.74 -16.31 -0.74
C ARG A 179 3.93 -16.80 -1.56
N GLU A 180 3.81 -16.78 -2.88
CA GLU A 180 4.90 -17.17 -3.78
C GLU A 180 6.15 -16.30 -3.54
N HIS A 181 5.98 -14.99 -3.40
CA HIS A 181 7.08 -14.08 -3.10
C HIS A 181 7.72 -14.36 -1.72
N THR A 182 6.92 -14.61 -0.68
CA THR A 182 7.42 -14.97 0.65
C THR A 182 8.15 -16.30 0.66
N GLU A 183 7.64 -17.30 -0.07
CA GLU A 183 8.30 -18.61 -0.24
C GLU A 183 9.64 -18.46 -0.97
N GLN A 184 9.70 -17.64 -2.02
CA GLN A 184 10.94 -17.33 -2.73
C GLN A 184 11.97 -16.62 -1.82
N LEU A 185 11.54 -15.63 -1.04
CA LEU A 185 12.40 -14.95 -0.08
C LEU A 185 12.93 -15.89 1.00
N GLN A 186 12.07 -16.78 1.51
CA GLN A 186 12.47 -17.77 2.50
C GLN A 186 13.50 -18.75 1.90
N ALA A 187 13.26 -19.26 0.70
CA ALA A 187 14.20 -20.16 0.02
C ALA A 187 15.57 -19.48 -0.21
N ALA A 188 15.58 -18.21 -0.64
CA ALA A 188 16.81 -17.44 -0.82
C ALA A 188 17.58 -17.19 0.50
N LEU A 189 16.86 -16.99 1.60
CA LEU A 189 17.45 -16.84 2.93
C LEU A 189 18.07 -18.16 3.41
N GLU A 190 17.36 -19.28 3.23
CA GLU A 190 17.85 -20.61 3.57
C GLU A 190 19.13 -20.96 2.78
N GLU A 191 19.16 -20.69 1.47
CA GLU A 191 20.36 -20.85 0.64
C GLU A 191 21.54 -19.99 1.12
N SER A 192 21.26 -18.74 1.51
CA SER A 192 22.29 -17.83 2.04
C SER A 192 22.89 -18.33 3.36
N LEU A 193 22.06 -18.90 4.24
CA LEU A 193 22.50 -19.47 5.51
C LEU A 193 23.37 -20.74 5.29
N ASP A 194 22.99 -21.58 4.33
CA ASP A 194 23.78 -22.77 3.96
C ASP A 194 25.15 -22.40 3.37
N MET A 195 25.20 -21.36 2.53
CA MET A 195 26.46 -20.82 2.00
C MET A 195 27.38 -20.33 3.14
N TRP A 196 26.83 -19.57 4.10
CA TRP A 196 27.60 -19.08 5.24
C TRP A 196 28.10 -20.20 6.14
N ALA A 197 27.30 -21.26 6.32
CA ALA A 197 27.72 -22.46 7.06
C ALA A 197 28.89 -23.18 6.37
N ALA A 198 28.87 -23.29 5.04
CA ALA A 198 29.94 -23.91 4.26
C ALA A 198 31.26 -23.11 4.29
N GLU A 199 31.16 -21.78 4.20
CA GLU A 199 32.33 -20.89 4.29
C GLU A 199 32.95 -20.89 5.69
N SER A 200 32.13 -20.83 6.74
CA SER A 200 32.60 -20.83 8.13
C SER A 200 33.15 -22.19 8.59
N GLY A 201 32.67 -23.29 8.02
CA GLY A 201 33.17 -24.65 8.26
C GLY A 201 34.51 -24.97 7.59
N SER A 202 35.01 -24.12 6.69
CA SER A 202 36.26 -24.32 5.94
C SER A 202 37.50 -23.75 6.64
N VAL A 203 37.37 -23.21 7.85
CA VAL A 203 38.52 -22.81 8.68
C VAL A 203 39.10 -24.08 9.31
N GLU A 204 39.92 -24.80 8.55
CA GLU A 204 40.79 -25.83 9.11
C GLU A 204 41.62 -25.19 10.25
N PRO A 205 41.69 -25.81 11.44
CA PRO A 205 42.60 -25.34 12.46
C PRO A 205 44.02 -25.44 11.89
N GLU A 206 44.72 -24.31 11.73
CA GLU A 206 46.15 -24.28 11.42
C GLU A 206 46.90 -25.02 12.54
N SER A 207 46.97 -26.35 12.43
CA SER A 207 47.77 -27.20 13.27
C SER A 207 49.23 -27.01 12.84
N GLY A 208 49.91 -26.07 13.50
CA GLY A 208 51.36 -26.13 13.62
C GLY A 208 52.13 -25.07 12.83
N ARG A 209 52.41 -23.97 13.51
CA ARG A 209 53.78 -23.45 13.62
C ARG A 209 54.08 -23.35 15.10
N GLY A 210 54.79 -24.28 15.71
CA GLY A 210 56.15 -24.64 15.33
C GLY A 210 57.09 -23.81 16.19
N GLU A 211 57.21 -24.19 17.46
CA GLU A 211 58.24 -23.70 18.37
C GLU A 211 59.62 -24.06 17.80
N ARG A 212 60.50 -23.06 17.69
CA ARG A 212 61.95 -23.23 17.65
C ARG A 212 62.58 -22.14 18.48
#